data_AF-A0A932NC40-F1
#
_entry.id   AF-A0A932NC40-F1
#
_cell.length_a   1.000
_cell.length_b   1.000
_cell.length_c   1.000
_cell.angle_alpha   90.00
_cell.angle_beta   90.00
_cell.angle_gamma   90.00
#
_symmetry.space_group_name_H-M   'P 1'
#
loop_
_entity.id
_entity.type
_entity.pdbx_description
1 polymer ?
#
loop_
_entity_poly.entity_id
_entity_poly.type
_entity_poly.pdbx_seq_one_letter_code
_entity_poly.pdbx_strand_id
1 'polypeptide(L)' 'MSAVFGVPMESIDGLTSHQTLEQWDSLSHMKLVTALEEEFGVVFSDSEILELLSYPLVLLILSEKTGTPRR' A
#
# COMPACT_ATOMS: atom_id res chain seq x y z
N MET A 1 0.18 -2.62 -5.97
CA MET A 1 -0.32 -3.77 -5.17
C MET A 1 -0.34 -5.10 -5.91
N SER A 2 -1.16 -5.27 -6.96
CA SER A 2 -1.28 -6.56 -7.69
C SER A 2 0.09 -7.13 -8.14
N ALA A 3 0.96 -6.29 -8.69
CA ALA A 3 2.31 -6.69 -9.09
C ALA A 3 3.22 -7.10 -7.91
N VAL A 4 3.04 -6.50 -6.73
CA VAL A 4 3.85 -6.79 -5.53
C VAL A 4 3.45 -8.12 -4.92
N PHE A 5 2.15 -8.39 -4.83
CA PHE A 5 1.60 -9.60 -4.23
C PHE A 5 1.42 -10.75 -5.22
N GLY A 6 1.58 -10.49 -6.53
CA GLY A 6 1.41 -11.50 -7.58
C GLY A 6 -0.03 -11.99 -7.72
N VAL A 7 -1.01 -11.16 -7.37
CA VAL A 7 -2.44 -11.50 -7.40
C VAL A 7 -3.19 -10.71 -8.47
N PRO A 8 -4.31 -11.21 -9.00
CA PRO A 8 -5.13 -10.48 -9.97
C PRO A 8 -5.57 -9.10 -9.46
N MET A 9 -5.64 -8.09 -10.33
CA MET A 9 -6.12 -6.75 -9.92
C MET A 9 -7.56 -6.78 -9.36
N GLU A 10 -8.38 -7.70 -9.86
CA GLU A 10 -9.76 -7.94 -9.39
C GLU A 10 -9.84 -8.47 -7.95
N SER A 11 -8.73 -9.00 -7.39
CA SER A 11 -8.69 -9.48 -6.00
C SER A 11 -8.25 -8.40 -5.01
N ILE A 12 -7.97 -7.17 -5.47
CA ILE A 12 -7.60 -6.05 -4.61
C ILE A 12 -8.81 -5.13 -4.48
N ASP A 13 -9.40 -5.09 -3.29
CA ASP A 13 -10.60 -4.33 -2.97
C ASP A 13 -10.53 -3.69 -1.57
N GLY A 14 -11.61 -3.05 -1.15
CA GLY A 14 -11.71 -2.40 0.16
C GLY A 14 -11.63 -3.33 1.38
N LEU A 15 -11.67 -4.66 1.18
CA LEU A 15 -11.52 -5.66 2.24
C LEU A 15 -10.09 -6.23 2.28
N THR A 16 -9.28 -5.93 1.26
CA THR A 16 -7.92 -6.45 1.13
C THR A 16 -7.02 -5.89 2.23
N SER A 17 -6.44 -6.78 3.01
CA SER A 17 -5.52 -6.48 4.10
C SER A 17 -4.49 -7.60 4.28
N HIS A 18 -3.49 -7.35 5.13
CA HIS A 18 -2.51 -8.39 5.48
C HIS A 18 -3.14 -9.64 6.11
N GLN A 19 -4.35 -9.54 6.65
CA GLN A 19 -5.07 -10.68 7.25
C GLN A 19 -5.87 -11.49 6.24
N THR A 20 -6.34 -10.83 5.17
CA THR A 20 -7.19 -11.49 4.15
C THR A 20 -6.37 -11.98 2.95
N LEU A 21 -5.18 -11.42 2.75
CA LEU A 21 -4.29 -11.76 1.64
C LEU A 21 -3.06 -12.48 2.18
N GLU A 22 -3.00 -13.80 2.02
CA GLU A 22 -1.88 -14.62 2.51
C GLU A 22 -0.51 -14.21 1.91
N GLN A 23 -0.52 -13.63 0.71
CA GLN A 23 0.69 -13.16 0.04
C GLN A 23 1.27 -11.89 0.68
N TRP A 24 0.51 -11.23 1.56
CA TRP A 24 0.91 -10.01 2.25
C TRP A 24 1.61 -10.32 3.58
N ASP A 25 2.80 -10.89 3.47
CA ASP A 25 3.75 -11.10 4.56
C ASP A 25 4.61 -9.84 4.87
N SER A 26 5.52 -9.93 5.83
CA SER A 26 6.43 -8.82 6.18
C SER A 26 7.34 -8.37 5.03
N LEU A 27 7.75 -9.29 4.15
CA LEU A 27 8.66 -8.96 3.05
C LEU A 27 7.93 -8.23 1.92
N SER A 28 6.78 -8.74 1.52
CA SER A 28 5.90 -8.13 0.52
C SER A 28 5.31 -6.80 1.00
N HIS A 29 5.06 -6.64 2.30
CA HIS A 29 4.73 -5.35 2.89
C HIS A 29 5.84 -4.32 2.66
N MET A 30 7.10 -4.64 2.96
CA MET A 30 8.22 -3.71 2.68
C MET A 30 8.38 -3.43 1.19
N LYS A 31 8.19 -4.44 0.32
CA LYS A 31 8.19 -4.24 -1.14
C LYS A 31 7.08 -3.31 -1.59
N LEU A 32 5.89 -3.38 -0.98
CA LEU A 32 4.78 -2.49 -1.26
C LEU A 32 5.16 -1.05 -0.90
N VAL A 33 5.75 -0.83 0.28
CA VAL A 33 6.20 0.49 0.71
C VAL A 33 7.20 1.07 -0.30
N THR A 34 8.28 0.33 -0.59
CA THR A 34 9.30 0.80 -1.55
C THR A 34 8.71 1.09 -2.93
N ALA A 35 7.82 0.22 -3.43
CA ALA A 35 7.17 0.45 -4.72
C ALA A 35 6.32 1.72 -4.73
N LEU A 36 5.58 2.01 -3.65
CA LEU A 36 4.80 3.24 -3.53
C LEU A 36 5.69 4.49 -3.43
N GLU A 37 6.81 4.40 -2.70
CA GLU A 37 7.78 5.49 -2.60
C GLU A 37 8.40 5.83 -3.96
N GLU A 38 8.83 4.80 -4.70
CA GLU A 38 9.42 4.95 -6.04
C GLU A 38 8.41 5.45 -7.08
N GLU A 39 7.19 4.91 -7.07
CA GLU A 39 6.14 5.24 -8.05
C GLU A 39 5.60 6.66 -7.86
N PHE A 40 5.41 7.10 -6.61
CA PHE A 40 4.80 8.39 -6.30
C PHE A 40 5.80 9.46 -5.84
N GLY A 41 7.08 9.11 -5.67
CA GLY A 41 8.12 10.03 -5.20
C GLY A 41 7.90 10.51 -3.76
N VAL A 42 7.30 9.66 -2.92
CA VAL A 42 7.03 9.94 -1.50
C VAL A 42 7.97 9.16 -0.60
N VAL A 43 8.05 9.52 0.68
CA VAL A 43 8.79 8.75 1.71
C VAL A 43 7.88 8.55 2.90
N PHE A 44 7.67 7.31 3.32
CA PHE A 44 6.88 6.98 4.49
C PHE A 44 7.74 6.94 5.75
N SER A 45 7.18 7.41 6.86
CA SER A 45 7.77 7.26 8.18
C SER A 45 7.53 5.87 8.74
N ASP A 46 8.33 5.44 9.71
CA ASP A 46 8.19 4.14 10.37
C ASP A 46 6.78 3.90 10.92
N SER A 47 6.14 4.94 11.47
CA SER A 47 4.76 4.86 11.96
C SER A 47 3.75 4.64 10.82
N GLU A 48 3.89 5.38 9.71
CA GLU A 48 3.04 5.19 8.53
C GLU A 48 3.22 3.78 7.95
N ILE A 49 4.45 3.29 7.86
CA ILE A 49 4.75 1.93 7.39
C ILE A 49 3.98 0.89 8.22
N LEU A 50 4.02 1.01 9.55
CA LEU A 50 3.27 0.09 10.43
C LEU A 50 1.76 0.18 10.26
N GLU A 51 1.22 1.27 9.72
CA GLU A 51 -0.21 1.47 9.45
C GLU A 51 -0.64 1.02 8.04
N LEU A 52 0.29 0.82 7.10
CA LEU A 52 0.03 0.35 5.73
C LEU A 52 -0.32 -1.16 5.69
N LEU A 53 -1.35 -1.57 6.43
CA LEU A 53 -1.76 -2.96 6.62
C LEU A 53 -3.04 -3.35 5.89
N SER A 54 -3.69 -2.40 5.22
CA SER A 54 -4.87 -2.63 4.40
C SER A 54 -4.91 -1.71 3.20
N TYR A 55 -5.60 -2.13 2.13
CA TYR A 55 -5.76 -1.33 0.93
C TYR A 55 -6.42 0.04 1.21
N PRO A 56 -7.48 0.15 2.03
CA PRO A 56 -8.02 1.46 2.41
C PRO A 56 -7.01 2.37 3.12
N LEU A 57 -6.20 1.83 4.05
CA LEU A 57 -5.19 2.62 4.76
C LEU A 57 -4.06 3.07 3.83
N VAL A 58 -3.64 2.19 2.91
CA VAL A 58 -2.66 2.52 1.87
C VAL A 58 -3.14 3.69 1.03
N LEU A 59 -4.40 3.67 0.58
CA LEU A 59 -4.98 4.78 -0.19
C LEU A 59 -5.04 6.08 0.63
N LEU A 60 -5.48 5.98 1.89
CA LEU A 60 -5.61 7.14 2.77
C LEU A 60 -4.25 7.82 2.96
N ILE A 61 -3.25 7.08 3.47
CA ILE A 61 -1.92 7.62 3.76
C ILE A 61 -1.27 8.13 2.47
N LEU A 62 -1.32 7.35 1.37
CA LEU A 62 -0.74 7.79 0.10
C LEU A 62 -1.38 9.09 -0.41
N SER A 63 -2.69 9.26 -0.25
CA SER A 63 -3.39 10.50 -0.64
C SER A 63 -2.96 11.71 0.19
N GLU A 64 -2.64 11.51 1.47
CA GLU A 64 -2.09 12.56 2.32
C GLU A 64 -0.65 12.93 1.90
N LYS A 65 0.17 11.94 1.53
CA LYS A 65 1.56 12.16 1.09
C LYS A 65 1.68 12.84 -0.27
N THR A 66 0.90 12.38 -1.23
CA THR A 66 0.94 12.91 -2.61
C THR A 66 0.29 14.27 -2.73
N GLY A 67 -0.45 14.69 -1.69
CA GLY A 67 -1.36 15.81 -1.75
C GLY A 67 -2.50 15.45 -2.70
N THR A 68 -3.74 15.72 -2.28
CA THR A 68 -4.82 15.82 -3.27
C THR A 68 -4.31 16.75 -4.39
N PRO A 69 -4.35 16.36 -5.68
CA PRO A 69 -4.32 17.37 -6.71
C PRO A 69 -5.54 18.24 -6.41
N ARG A 70 -5.31 19.40 -5.78
CA ARG A 70 -6.29 20.45 -5.65
C ARG A 70 -6.75 20.74 -7.07
N ARG A 71 -7.89 20.17 -7.44
CA ARG A 71 -8.65 20.67 -8.59
C ARG A 71 -9.11 22.08 -8.28
#